data_AF-S9TI57-F1
#
_entry.id   AF-S9TI57-F1
#
_cell.length_a   1.000
_cell.length_b   1.000
_cell.length_c   1.000
_cell.angle_alpha   90.00
_cell.angle_beta   90.00
_cell.angle_gamma   90.00
#
_symmetry.space_group_name_H-M   'P 1'
#
loop_
_entity.id
_entity.type
_entity.pdbx_description
1 polymer ?
#
loop_
_entity_poly.entity_id
_entity_poly.type
_entity_poly.pdbx_seq_one_letter_code
_entity_poly.pdbx_strand_id
1 'polypeptide(L)'
;MALTKDIEGTYAVESFGSGGDYSHVKLHFRNVEGETVNFNTRVANQIQGTLNLKEGKLEGLLISTMMMGPEHLMALEAFLTGGSTEGLSFSTTATGLSLEYKGSTLVLKKE
;
A
#
# COMPACT_ATOMS: atom_id res chain seq x y z
N MET A 1 7.82 -0.70 18.78
CA MET A 1 6.70 -1.21 17.97
C MET A 1 6.24 -0.06 17.09
N ALA A 2 6.09 -0.29 15.79
CA ALA A 2 5.47 0.70 14.92
C ALA A 2 3.97 0.74 15.23
N LEU A 3 3.46 1.93 15.49
CA LEU A 3 2.04 2.18 15.69
C LEU A 3 1.40 2.53 14.35
N THR A 4 0.11 2.28 14.25
CA THR A 4 -0.72 2.73 13.12
C THR A 4 -0.65 4.23 12.86
N LYS A 5 -0.37 5.03 13.90
CA LYS A 5 -0.10 6.47 13.80
C LYS A 5 1.17 6.79 13.00
N ASP A 6 2.13 5.87 12.95
CA ASP A 6 3.37 6.09 12.20
C ASP A 6 3.16 5.97 10.70
N ILE A 7 2.08 5.29 10.27
CA ILE A 7 1.76 5.09 8.86
C ILE A 7 0.50 5.83 8.41
N GLU A 8 -0.28 6.41 9.31
CA GLU A 8 -1.49 7.14 8.93
C GLU A 8 -1.19 8.34 8.01
N GLY A 9 -2.04 8.55 7.01
CA GLY A 9 -1.91 9.65 6.07
C GLY A 9 -2.25 9.26 4.64
N THR A 10 -2.07 10.24 3.75
CA THR A 10 -2.13 10.05 2.30
C THR A 10 -0.72 10.05 1.74
N TYR A 11 -0.46 9.14 0.81
CA TYR A 11 0.84 8.99 0.20
C TYR A 11 0.71 8.89 -1.32
N ALA A 12 1.56 9.64 -2.02
CA ALA A 12 1.74 9.50 -3.46
C ALA A 12 2.75 8.38 -3.75
N VAL A 13 2.56 7.66 -4.86
CA VAL A 13 3.56 6.69 -5.34
C VAL A 13 4.75 7.43 -5.93
N GLU A 14 5.92 7.25 -5.33
CA GLU A 14 7.18 7.83 -5.81
C GLU A 14 7.87 6.89 -6.79
N SER A 15 7.92 5.59 -6.48
CA SER A 15 8.45 4.58 -7.40
C SER A 15 7.91 3.18 -7.11
N PHE A 16 7.79 2.36 -8.16
CA PHE A 16 7.43 0.95 -8.08
C PHE A 16 8.02 0.17 -9.26
N GLY A 17 8.73 -0.93 -8.97
CA GLY A 17 9.26 -1.84 -9.98
C GLY A 17 10.20 -1.18 -11.00
N SER A 18 10.15 -1.64 -12.25
CA SER A 18 11.02 -1.21 -13.36
C SER A 18 10.50 -0.01 -14.17
N GLY A 19 9.39 0.62 -13.75
CA GLY A 19 8.84 1.82 -14.37
C GLY A 19 7.33 1.79 -14.59
N GLY A 20 6.76 2.97 -14.83
CA GLY A 20 5.33 3.20 -15.02
C GLY A 20 4.94 4.61 -14.58
N ASP A 21 3.83 5.13 -15.09
CA ASP A 21 3.26 6.37 -14.57
C ASP A 21 2.28 6.07 -13.42
N TYR A 22 2.67 6.51 -12.22
CA TYR A 22 1.90 6.39 -10.99
C TYR A 22 1.58 7.76 -10.37
N SER A 23 1.80 8.86 -11.09
CA SER A 23 1.67 10.24 -10.58
C SER A 23 0.26 10.58 -10.08
N HIS A 24 -0.75 9.85 -10.55
CA HIS A 24 -2.15 9.98 -10.16
C HIS A 24 -2.56 9.03 -9.02
N VAL A 25 -1.70 8.09 -8.62
CA VAL A 25 -2.01 7.06 -7.63
C VAL A 25 -1.71 7.56 -6.22
N LYS A 26 -2.73 7.48 -5.36
CA LYS A 26 -2.64 7.88 -3.96
C LYS A 26 -3.14 6.76 -3.06
N LEU A 27 -2.33 6.42 -2.07
CA LEU A 27 -2.65 5.43 -1.05
C LEU A 27 -3.04 6.16 0.23
N HIS A 28 -4.17 5.78 0.82
CA HIS A 28 -4.61 6.35 2.07
C HIS A 28 -4.66 5.28 3.16
N PHE A 29 -4.03 5.59 4.28
CA PHE A 29 -4.03 4.80 5.49
C PHE A 29 -4.74 5.62 6.57
N ARG A 30 -5.89 5.16 7.02
CA ARG A 30 -6.62 5.78 8.13
C ARG A 30 -6.53 4.87 9.34
N ASN A 31 -5.98 5.39 10.44
CA ASN A 31 -6.03 4.69 11.72
C ASN A 31 -7.49 4.40 12.12
N VAL A 32 -7.76 3.17 12.56
CA VAL A 32 -9.05 2.79 13.14
C VAL A 32 -8.90 2.71 14.65
N GLU A 33 -8.11 1.75 15.13
CA GLU A 33 -7.80 1.56 16.55
C GLU A 33 -6.58 0.65 16.67
N GLY A 34 -5.70 0.92 17.65
CA GLY A 34 -4.58 0.05 17.98
C GLY A 34 -3.66 -0.23 16.80
N GLU A 35 -3.63 -1.49 16.37
CA GLU A 35 -2.82 -2.01 15.27
C GLU A 35 -3.58 -2.09 13.93
N THR A 36 -4.80 -1.56 13.86
CA THR A 36 -5.67 -1.66 12.67
C THR A 36 -5.71 -0.35 11.87
N VAL A 37 -5.53 -0.44 10.55
CA VAL A 37 -5.73 0.66 9.59
C VAL A 37 -6.74 0.29 8.52
N ASN A 38 -7.58 1.25 8.15
CA ASN A 38 -8.37 1.19 6.93
C ASN A 38 -7.50 1.67 5.77
N PHE A 39 -7.45 0.88 4.73
CA PHE A 39 -6.70 1.17 3.52
C PHE A 39 -7.66 1.42 2.37
N ASN A 40 -7.43 2.49 1.62
CA ASN A 40 -8.00 2.63 0.29
C ASN A 40 -7.03 3.27 -0.69
N THR A 41 -7.22 2.96 -1.97
CA THR A 41 -6.50 3.59 -3.07
C THR A 41 -7.31 3.45 -4.35
N ARG A 42 -7.07 4.37 -5.28
CA ARG A 42 -7.53 4.24 -6.66
C ARG A 42 -6.31 4.13 -7.55
N VAL A 43 -6.11 2.93 -8.10
CA VAL A 43 -5.09 2.64 -9.10
C VAL A 43 -5.79 2.61 -10.46
N ALA A 44 -5.84 1.48 -11.18
CA ALA A 44 -6.81 1.30 -12.26
C ALA A 44 -8.22 0.98 -11.69
N ASN A 45 -8.23 0.23 -10.59
CA ASN A 45 -9.37 -0.16 -9.79
C ASN A 45 -9.39 0.56 -8.45
N GLN A 46 -10.56 0.54 -7.83
CA GLN A 46 -10.66 0.88 -6.42
C GLN A 46 -10.25 -0.34 -5.61
N ILE A 47 -9.21 -0.17 -4.79
CA ILE A 47 -8.77 -1.16 -3.80
C ILE A 47 -9.08 -0.61 -2.42
N GLN A 48 -9.72 -1.43 -1.59
CA GLN A 48 -10.02 -1.05 -0.22
C GLN A 48 -10.09 -2.26 0.71
N GLY A 49 -9.85 -2.03 2.00
CA GLY A 49 -9.96 -3.05 3.02
C GLY A 49 -9.37 -2.61 4.35
N THR A 50 -9.17 -3.57 5.23
CA THR A 50 -8.58 -3.34 6.56
C THR A 50 -7.29 -4.13 6.66
N LEU A 51 -6.24 -3.48 7.11
CA LEU A 51 -4.93 -4.07 7.36
C LEU A 51 -4.60 -3.98 8.84
N ASN A 52 -3.97 -5.03 9.36
CA ASN A 52 -3.43 -5.07 10.70
C ASN A 52 -1.91 -4.95 10.61
N LEU A 53 -1.33 -4.15 11.49
CA LEU A 53 0.10 -4.00 11.66
C LEU A 53 0.55 -5.04 12.67
N LYS A 54 1.28 -6.05 12.19
CA LYS A 54 1.80 -7.11 13.04
C LYS A 54 3.24 -7.36 12.69
N GLU A 55 4.13 -7.24 13.68
CA GLU A 55 5.55 -7.59 13.54
C GLU A 55 6.25 -6.89 12.35
N GLY A 56 5.89 -5.64 12.06
CA GLY A 56 6.45 -4.86 10.94
C GLY A 56 5.87 -5.22 9.57
N LYS A 57 4.74 -5.94 9.53
CA LYS A 57 4.01 -6.28 8.32
C LYS A 57 2.59 -5.71 8.35
N LEU A 58 2.08 -5.44 7.16
CA LEU A 58 0.68 -5.12 6.90
C LEU A 58 -0.02 -6.38 6.40
N GLU A 59 -0.97 -6.88 7.18
CA GLU A 59 -1.69 -8.11 6.90
C GLU A 59 -3.20 -7.88 6.88
N GLY A 60 -3.87 -8.29 5.82
CA GLY A 60 -5.32 -8.16 5.69
C GLY A 60 -5.83 -8.37 4.27
N LEU A 61 -7.15 -8.51 4.18
CA LEU A 61 -7.82 -8.69 2.90
C LEU A 61 -8.10 -7.32 2.26
N LEU A 62 -7.57 -7.13 1.05
CA LEU A 62 -7.90 -6.01 0.19
C LEU A 62 -8.77 -6.49 -0.96
N ILE A 63 -9.86 -5.77 -1.23
CA ILE A 63 -10.81 -6.07 -2.29
C ILE A 63 -10.61 -5.06 -3.42
N SER A 64 -10.42 -5.55 -4.65
CA SER A 64 -10.33 -4.77 -5.89
C SER A 64 -11.59 -4.94 -6.74
N THR A 65 -11.96 -3.93 -7.52
CA THR A 65 -13.06 -4.01 -8.51
C THR A 65 -12.72 -4.86 -9.75
N MET A 66 -11.49 -5.37 -9.88
CA MET A 66 -11.05 -6.35 -10.89
C MET A 66 -11.36 -5.99 -12.36
N MET A 67 -11.33 -4.71 -12.73
CA MET A 67 -11.35 -4.28 -14.13
C MET A 67 -9.96 -4.36 -14.74
N MET A 68 -9.87 -4.66 -16.04
CA MET A 68 -8.58 -4.60 -16.75
C MET A 68 -8.12 -3.15 -16.87
N GLY A 69 -6.83 -2.93 -16.59
CA GLY A 69 -6.17 -1.65 -16.72
C GLY A 69 -4.79 -1.80 -17.38
N PRO A 70 -4.01 -0.72 -17.46
CA PRO A 70 -2.62 -0.77 -17.89
C PRO A 70 -1.80 -1.78 -17.07
N GLU A 71 -0.92 -2.54 -17.71
CA GLU A 71 -0.16 -3.63 -17.06
C GLU A 71 0.62 -3.17 -15.83
N HIS A 72 1.24 -1.99 -15.89
CA HIS A 72 2.01 -1.43 -14.78
C HIS A 72 1.15 -1.06 -13.57
N LEU A 73 -0.11 -0.67 -13.80
CA LEU A 73 -1.09 -0.43 -12.74
C LEU A 73 -1.61 -1.76 -12.18
N MET A 74 -1.91 -2.74 -13.02
CA MET A 74 -2.33 -4.07 -12.57
C MET A 74 -1.24 -4.78 -11.73
N ALA A 75 0.04 -4.59 -12.06
CA ALA A 75 1.16 -5.09 -11.27
C ALA A 75 1.18 -4.47 -9.85
N LEU A 76 0.91 -3.17 -9.75
CA LEU A 76 0.80 -2.49 -8.44
C LEU A 76 -0.41 -3.01 -7.65
N GLU A 77 -1.54 -3.26 -8.30
CA GLU A 77 -2.72 -3.84 -7.64
C GLU A 77 -2.46 -5.26 -7.13
N ALA A 78 -1.80 -6.09 -7.93
CA ALA A 78 -1.40 -7.44 -7.55
C ALA A 78 -0.41 -7.42 -6.38
N PHE A 79 0.52 -6.46 -6.37
CA PHE A 79 1.45 -6.26 -5.27
C PHE A 79 0.73 -5.89 -3.98
N LEU A 80 -0.22 -4.94 -4.03
CA LEU A 80 -0.96 -4.52 -2.84
C LEU A 80 -1.85 -5.63 -2.30
N THR A 81 -2.62 -6.29 -3.16
CA THR A 81 -3.59 -7.34 -2.76
C THR A 81 -2.90 -8.64 -2.35
N GLY A 82 -1.89 -9.09 -3.09
CA GLY A 82 -1.09 -10.27 -2.75
C GLY A 82 -0.21 -10.03 -1.53
N GLY A 83 0.46 -8.88 -1.49
CA GLY A 83 1.29 -8.47 -0.37
C GLY A 83 0.50 -8.35 0.92
N SER A 84 -0.67 -7.71 0.91
CA SER A 84 -1.50 -7.61 2.12
C SER A 84 -1.99 -8.97 2.61
N THR A 85 -2.24 -9.92 1.71
CA THR A 85 -2.71 -11.27 2.09
C THR A 85 -1.59 -12.13 2.70
N GLU A 86 -0.38 -12.02 2.19
CA GLU A 86 0.79 -12.81 2.64
C GLU A 86 1.66 -12.10 3.69
N GLY A 87 1.41 -10.82 3.93
CA GLY A 87 2.17 -9.96 4.83
C GLY A 87 3.15 -9.06 4.09
N LEU A 88 2.77 -7.79 3.94
CA LEU A 88 3.53 -6.76 3.26
C LEU A 88 4.45 -6.07 4.25
N SER A 89 5.76 -6.24 4.10
CA SER A 89 6.73 -5.57 4.96
C SER A 89 6.65 -4.06 4.74
N PHE A 90 6.65 -3.29 5.82
CA PHE A 90 6.66 -1.83 5.75
C PHE A 90 7.82 -1.24 6.54
N SER A 91 8.28 -0.08 6.11
CA SER A 91 9.26 0.73 6.83
C SER A 91 8.94 2.20 6.66
N THR A 92 8.98 2.95 7.75
CA THR A 92 8.83 4.41 7.72
C THR A 92 10.16 5.03 7.31
N THR A 93 10.11 6.01 6.41
CA THR A 93 11.27 6.82 6.02
C THR A 93 11.06 8.24 6.53
N ALA A 94 12.07 9.11 6.37
CA ALA A 94 11.94 10.52 6.74
C ALA A 94 10.85 11.25 5.94
N THR A 95 10.49 10.74 4.76
CA THR A 95 9.61 11.41 3.79
C THR A 95 8.34 10.62 3.47
N GLY A 96 8.17 9.41 3.99
CA GLY A 96 6.99 8.58 3.73
C GLY A 96 7.15 7.13 4.15
N LEU A 97 6.78 6.20 3.27
CA LEU A 97 6.74 4.76 3.55
C LEU A 97 7.43 3.99 2.43
N SER A 98 8.08 2.89 2.79
CA SER A 98 8.55 1.87 1.85
C SER A 98 7.82 0.58 2.15
N LEU A 99 7.19 -0.01 1.13
CA LEU A 99 6.53 -1.31 1.22
C LEU A 99 7.31 -2.32 0.39
N GLU A 100 7.54 -3.52 0.92
CA GLU A 100 8.31 -4.56 0.25
C GLU A 100 7.58 -5.89 0.28
N TYR A 101 7.55 -6.55 -0.88
CA TYR A 101 7.00 -7.90 -1.01
C TYR A 101 7.61 -8.63 -2.22
N LYS A 102 8.08 -9.87 -1.98
CA LYS A 102 8.68 -10.79 -2.97
C LYS A 102 9.77 -10.13 -3.85
N GLY A 103 10.63 -9.29 -3.26
CA GLY A 103 11.73 -8.63 -3.95
C GLY A 103 11.33 -7.39 -4.76
N SER A 104 10.04 -7.01 -4.75
CA SER A 104 9.56 -5.73 -5.27
C SER A 104 9.42 -4.71 -4.15
N THR A 105 9.77 -3.47 -4.42
CA THR A 105 9.67 -2.35 -3.48
C THR A 105 8.77 -1.26 -4.05
N LEU A 106 7.85 -0.77 -3.23
CA LEU A 106 6.99 0.38 -3.48
C LEU A 106 7.41 1.51 -2.54
N VAL A 107 7.89 2.61 -3.11
CA VAL A 107 8.26 3.81 -2.35
C VAL A 107 7.14 4.82 -2.43
N LEU A 108 6.73 5.30 -1.27
CA LEU A 108 5.63 6.21 -1.07
C LEU A 108 6.12 7.47 -0.39
N LYS A 109 5.67 8.62 -0.89
CA LYS A 109 5.95 9.93 -0.30
C LYS A 109 4.71 10.45 0.38
N LYS A 110 4.84 10.91 1.63
CA LYS A 110 3.74 11.50 2.39
C LYS A 110 3.37 12.86 1.78
N GLU A 111 2.06 13.08 1.59
CA GLU A 111 1.50 14.38 1.17
C GLU A 111 1.22 15.29 2.36
#